data_AF-A0A093V0V9-F1
#
_entry.id   AF-A0A093V0V9-F1
#
_cell.length_a   1.000
_cell.length_b   1.000
_cell.length_c   1.000
_cell.angle_alpha   90.00
_cell.angle_beta   90.00
_cell.angle_gamma   90.00
#
_symmetry.space_group_name_H-M   'P 1'
#
loop_
_entity.id
_entity.type
_entity.pdbx_description
1 polymer ?
#
loop_
_entity_poly.entity_id
_entity_poly.type
_entity_poly.pdbx_seq_one_letter_code
_entity_poly.pdbx_strand_id
1 'polypeptide(L)'
;MARIIELGLRAFEFSFTVILLGLIGSLETSGGNPESVHYSMFTSAWSAFFLIYLIPATATESLVGHPIIPVIVDATNVVFTFCAAITLAARTMGRNCSNHDFTDHNEIAMGSENRCREAQASCAFFWFLWVCYVASMIGSVVVGRSSTNLRSRPAPRRPMSQV
;
A
#
# COMPACT_ATOMS: atom_id res chain seq x y z
N MET A 1 6.69 5.38 -21.34
CA MET A 1 5.67 4.32 -21.22
C MET A 1 5.66 3.71 -19.82
N ALA A 2 6.76 3.12 -19.33
CA ALA A 2 6.84 2.57 -17.96
C ALA A 2 6.38 3.55 -16.87
N ARG A 3 6.83 4.82 -16.90
CA ARG A 3 6.40 5.85 -15.94
C ARG A 3 4.90 6.16 -15.95
N ILE A 4 4.25 6.08 -17.12
CA ILE A 4 2.80 6.33 -17.24
C ILE A 4 2.03 5.18 -16.60
N ILE A 5 2.51 3.95 -16.78
CA ILE A 5 1.95 2.76 -16.15
C ILE A 5 2.13 2.82 -14.63
N GLU A 6 3.32 3.21 -14.15
CA GLU A 6 3.57 3.41 -12.72
C GLU A 6 2.68 4.51 -12.13
N LEU A 7 2.58 5.66 -12.79
CA LEU A 7 1.70 6.75 -12.35
C LEU A 7 0.23 6.30 -12.29
N GLY A 8 -0.22 5.50 -13.27
CA GLY A 8 -1.53 4.88 -13.27
C GLY A 8 -1.73 3.96 -12.06
N LEU A 9 -0.77 3.06 -11.79
CA LEU A 9 -0.80 2.18 -10.62
C LEU A 9 -0.87 2.98 -9.31
N ARG A 10 -0.08 4.04 -9.17
CA ARG A 10 -0.11 4.94 -8.00
C ARG A 10 -1.47 5.60 -7.81
N ALA A 11 -2.12 6.01 -8.89
CA ALA A 11 -3.46 6.59 -8.82
C ALA A 11 -4.50 5.54 -8.37
N PHE A 12 -4.38 4.29 -8.83
CA PHE A 12 -5.22 3.19 -8.36
C PHE A 12 -4.97 2.89 -6.87
N GLU A 13 -3.71 2.81 -6.44
CA GLU A 13 -3.34 2.64 -5.03
C GLU A 13 -3.93 3.74 -4.14
N PHE A 14 -3.85 4.99 -4.59
CA PHE A 14 -4.45 6.14 -3.91
C PHE A 14 -5.97 6.02 -3.81
N SER A 15 -6.63 5.62 -4.89
CA SER A 15 -8.08 5.45 -4.91
C SER A 15 -8.54 4.39 -3.90
N PHE A 16 -7.88 3.22 -3.88
CA PHE A 16 -8.18 2.17 -2.92
C PHE A 16 -7.85 2.58 -1.48
N THR A 17 -6.77 3.32 -1.27
CA THR A 17 -6.38 3.81 0.05
C THR A 17 -7.41 4.79 0.61
N VAL A 18 -7.94 5.71 -0.21
CA VAL A 18 -9.00 6.64 0.20
C VAL A 18 -10.29 5.89 0.56
N ILE A 19 -10.66 4.87 -0.23
CA ILE A 19 -11.81 4.01 0.06
C ILE A 19 -11.62 3.29 1.41
N LEU A 20 -10.43 2.73 1.67
CA LEU A 20 -10.13 2.05 2.93
C LEU A 20 -10.12 3.00 4.13
N LEU A 21 -9.61 4.23 3.99
CA LEU A 21 -9.70 5.25 5.04
C LEU A 21 -11.16 5.57 5.41
N GLY A 22 -12.05 5.64 4.41
CA GLY A 22 -13.47 5.85 4.64
C GLY A 22 -14.13 4.68 5.37
N LEU A 23 -13.93 3.46 4.87
CA LEU A 23 -14.55 2.23 5.40
C LEU A 23 -14.01 1.82 6.78
N ILE A 24 -12.71 2.00 7.03
CA ILE A 24 -12.14 1.69 8.35
C ILE A 24 -12.42 2.83 9.33
N GLY A 25 -12.44 4.08 8.86
CA GLY A 25 -12.76 5.24 9.68
C GLY A 25 -14.17 5.18 10.27
N SER A 26 -15.17 4.74 9.50
CA SER A 26 -16.54 4.50 9.99
C SER A 26 -16.58 3.37 11.03
N LEU A 27 -15.84 2.28 10.85
CA LEU A 27 -15.74 1.20 11.84
C LEU A 27 -15.15 1.70 13.16
N GLU A 28 -14.17 2.61 13.12
CA GLU A 28 -13.56 3.18 14.32
C GLU A 28 -14.54 4.00 15.17
N THR A 29 -15.48 4.71 14.55
CA THR A 29 -16.44 5.57 15.28
C THR A 29 -17.37 4.82 16.22
N SER A 30 -17.52 3.50 16.05
CA SER A 30 -18.49 2.70 16.78
C SER A 30 -18.08 2.30 18.20
N GLY A 31 -16.82 2.54 18.60
CA GLY A 31 -16.30 2.23 19.93
C GLY A 31 -16.14 0.72 20.21
N GLY A 32 -15.28 0.37 21.17
CA GLY A 32 -15.07 -1.04 21.58
C GLY A 32 -14.43 -1.93 20.50
N ASN A 33 -13.70 -1.33 19.55
CA ASN A 33 -13.16 -2.06 18.41
C ASN A 33 -11.96 -2.93 18.78
N PRO A 34 -11.80 -4.11 18.14
CA PRO A 34 -10.62 -4.93 18.34
C PRO A 34 -9.38 -4.26 17.73
N GLU A 35 -8.21 -4.60 18.28
CA GLU A 35 -6.88 -4.15 17.84
C GLU A 35 -6.63 -4.30 16.32
N SER A 36 -7.32 -5.23 15.67
CA SER A 36 -7.26 -5.44 14.22
C SER A 36 -7.80 -4.24 13.43
N VAL A 37 -8.83 -3.55 13.91
CA VAL A 37 -9.39 -2.36 13.24
C VAL A 37 -8.40 -1.19 13.36
N HIS A 38 -7.82 -1.00 14.55
CA HIS A 38 -6.79 0.01 14.80
C HIS A 38 -5.56 -0.18 13.90
N TYR A 39 -5.10 -1.43 13.75
CA TYR A 39 -3.98 -1.76 12.86
C TYR A 39 -4.31 -1.47 11.37
N SER A 40 -5.52 -1.77 10.93
CA SER A 40 -5.97 -1.48 9.57
C SER A 40 -6.13 0.02 9.32
N MET A 41 -6.54 0.79 10.33
CA MET A 41 -6.60 2.25 10.25
C MET A 41 -5.19 2.83 10.10
N PHE A 42 -4.25 2.37 10.93
CA PHE A 42 -2.84 2.74 10.82
C PHE A 42 -2.27 2.42 9.43
N THR A 43 -2.49 1.20 8.94
CA THR A 43 -2.00 0.76 7.62
C THR A 43 -2.54 1.63 6.50
N SER A 44 -3.82 2.00 6.55
CA SER A 44 -4.46 2.85 5.55
C SER A 44 -3.93 4.30 5.60
N ALA A 45 -3.73 4.85 6.80
CA ALA A 45 -3.15 6.18 6.98
C ALA A 45 -1.68 6.24 6.55
N TRP A 46 -0.90 5.20 6.86
CA TRP A 46 0.48 5.04 6.42
C TRP A 46 0.56 5.04 4.89
N SER A 47 -0.25 4.20 4.25
CA SER A 47 -0.39 4.13 2.80
C SER A 47 -0.67 5.50 2.17
N ALA A 48 -1.64 6.26 2.74
CA ALA A 48 -2.02 7.57 2.25
C ALA A 48 -0.90 8.61 2.36
N PHE A 49 -0.22 8.64 3.51
CA PHE A 49 0.89 9.56 3.75
C PHE A 49 2.03 9.36 2.75
N PHE A 50 2.40 8.10 2.50
CA PHE A 50 3.46 7.79 1.57
C PHE A 50 3.05 7.99 0.11
N LEU A 51 1.81 7.70 -0.27
CA LEU A 51 1.35 7.98 -1.64
C LEU A 51 1.40 9.46 -2.01
N ILE A 52 1.15 10.36 -1.05
CA ILE A 52 1.31 11.82 -1.27
C ILE A 52 2.77 12.16 -1.61
N TYR A 53 3.75 11.40 -1.12
CA TYR A 53 5.16 11.54 -1.50
C TYR A 53 5.48 10.84 -2.84
N LEU A 54 4.94 9.64 -3.08
CA LEU A 54 5.32 8.83 -4.25
C LEU A 54 4.75 9.37 -5.57
N ILE A 55 3.57 10.00 -5.56
CA ILE A 55 2.96 10.62 -6.74
C ILE A 55 3.87 11.73 -7.34
N PRO A 56 4.26 12.79 -6.60
CA PRO A 56 5.15 13.81 -7.13
C PRO A 56 6.56 13.27 -7.43
N ALA A 57 7.04 12.28 -6.66
CA ALA A 57 8.32 11.63 -6.93
C ALA A 57 8.32 10.92 -8.30
N THR A 58 7.22 10.26 -8.68
CA THR A 58 7.12 9.65 -10.02
C THR A 58 6.97 10.68 -11.15
N ALA A 59 6.35 11.83 -10.88
CA ALA A 59 6.14 12.90 -11.85
C ALA A 59 7.39 13.75 -12.14
N THR A 60 8.30 13.89 -11.16
CA THR A 60 9.46 14.78 -11.27
C THR A 60 10.77 14.07 -10.89
N GLU A 61 11.66 13.91 -11.87
CA GLU A 61 12.97 13.24 -11.67
C GLU A 61 13.88 13.97 -10.68
N SER A 62 13.69 15.28 -10.55
CA SER A 62 14.46 16.13 -9.62
C SER A 62 14.13 15.88 -8.15
N LEU A 63 12.95 15.34 -7.84
CA LEU A 63 12.46 15.13 -6.47
C LEU A 63 12.74 13.72 -5.96
N VAL A 64 13.09 12.78 -6.85
CA VAL A 64 13.34 11.38 -6.48
C VAL A 64 14.53 11.25 -5.53
N GLY A 65 15.54 12.13 -5.64
CA GLY A 65 16.72 12.16 -4.78
C GLY A 65 17.57 10.88 -4.87
N HIS A 66 17.06 9.76 -4.34
CA HIS A 66 17.66 8.43 -4.38
C HIS A 66 16.62 7.36 -4.79
N PRO A 67 16.90 6.52 -5.80
CA PRO A 67 15.95 5.50 -6.31
C PRO A 67 15.61 4.37 -5.31
N ILE A 68 16.28 4.32 -4.16
CA ILE A 68 16.03 3.30 -3.13
C ILE A 68 14.85 3.66 -2.21
N ILE A 69 14.51 4.94 -2.10
CA ILE A 69 13.45 5.40 -1.19
C ILE A 69 12.08 4.87 -1.62
N PRO A 70 11.66 4.98 -2.91
CA PRO A 70 10.37 4.44 -3.35
C PRO A 70 10.28 2.92 -3.12
N VAL A 71 11.40 2.21 -3.29
CA VAL A 71 11.47 0.75 -3.07
C VAL A 71 11.22 0.40 -1.60
N ILE A 72 11.89 1.08 -0.66
CA ILE A 72 11.68 0.79 0.77
C ILE A 72 10.24 1.09 1.18
N VAL A 73 9.68 2.19 0.68
CA VAL A 73 8.31 2.60 0.98
C VAL A 73 7.30 1.60 0.42
N ASP A 74 7.44 1.20 -0.84
CA ASP A 74 6.61 0.18 -1.46
C ASP A 74 6.71 -1.17 -0.72
N ALA A 75 7.91 -1.59 -0.34
CA ALA A 75 8.11 -2.85 0.37
C ALA A 75 7.41 -2.83 1.75
N THR A 76 7.50 -1.70 2.44
CA THR A 76 6.82 -1.49 3.74
C THR A 76 5.30 -1.50 3.56
N ASN A 77 4.78 -0.85 2.51
CA ASN A 77 3.36 -0.88 2.18
C ASN A 77 2.87 -2.30 1.84
N VAL A 78 3.64 -3.08 1.08
CA VAL A 78 3.32 -4.48 0.78
C VAL A 78 3.18 -5.29 2.06
N VAL A 79 4.12 -5.17 3.00
CA VAL A 79 4.09 -5.93 4.26
C VAL A 79 2.89 -5.53 5.13
N PHE A 80 2.66 -4.23 5.33
CA PHE A 80 1.58 -3.77 6.19
C PHE A 80 0.19 -4.08 5.62
N THR A 81 -0.01 -3.84 4.31
CA THR A 81 -1.28 -4.17 3.66
C THR A 81 -1.56 -5.67 3.64
N PHE A 82 -0.52 -6.52 3.52
CA PHE A 82 -0.66 -7.97 3.63
C PHE A 82 -1.14 -8.40 5.02
N CYS A 83 -0.49 -7.89 6.07
CA CYS A 83 -0.88 -8.17 7.44
C CYS A 83 -2.32 -7.72 7.72
N ALA A 84 -2.71 -6.52 7.26
CA ALA A 84 -4.06 -6.00 7.43
C ALA A 84 -5.10 -6.82 6.65
N ALA A 85 -4.77 -7.28 5.44
CA ALA A 85 -5.64 -8.15 4.66
C ALA A 85 -5.88 -9.50 5.36
N ILE A 86 -4.84 -10.11 5.93
CA ILE A 86 -4.96 -11.39 6.64
C ILE A 86 -5.76 -11.24 7.92
N THR A 87 -5.51 -10.20 8.72
CA THR A 87 -6.25 -9.99 9.97
C THR A 87 -7.74 -9.80 9.70
N LEU A 88 -8.12 -9.00 8.70
CA LEU A 88 -9.53 -8.84 8.32
C LEU A 88 -10.13 -10.11 7.72
N ALA A 89 -9.38 -10.87 6.91
CA ALA A 89 -9.85 -12.14 6.36
C ALA A 89 -10.13 -13.16 7.48
N ALA A 90 -9.25 -13.25 8.48
CA ALA A 90 -9.42 -14.14 9.62
C ALA A 90 -10.64 -13.78 10.48
N ARG A 91 -10.99 -12.49 10.55
CA ARG A 91 -12.11 -12.00 11.38
C ARG A 91 -13.46 -11.99 10.66
N THR A 92 -13.47 -11.85 9.33
CA THR A 92 -14.70 -11.85 8.53
C THR A 92 -15.08 -13.26 8.06
N MET A 93 -14.11 -14.17 7.88
CA MET A 93 -14.28 -15.58 7.47
C MET A 93 -15.19 -15.83 6.25
N GLY A 94 -15.56 -14.79 5.50
CA GLY A 94 -16.52 -14.87 4.38
C GLY A 94 -17.90 -15.39 4.77
N ARG A 95 -18.30 -15.32 6.05
CA ARG A 95 -19.60 -15.82 6.51
C ARG A 95 -20.72 -14.81 6.23
N ASN A 96 -21.94 -15.31 6.04
CA ASN A 96 -23.10 -14.47 5.75
C ASN A 96 -23.39 -13.52 6.91
N CYS A 97 -23.36 -12.22 6.64
CA CYS A 97 -23.69 -11.16 7.59
C CYS A 97 -25.16 -11.15 8.04
N SER A 98 -26.04 -11.94 7.40
CA SER A 98 -27.44 -12.13 7.79
C SER A 98 -27.64 -13.14 8.92
N ASN A 99 -26.57 -13.83 9.35
CA ASN A 99 -26.66 -14.80 10.44
C ASN A 99 -26.34 -14.11 11.78
N HIS A 100 -27.40 -13.80 12.54
CA HIS A 100 -27.29 -13.09 13.82
C HIS A 100 -26.36 -13.80 14.83
N ASP A 101 -26.30 -15.13 14.81
CA ASP A 101 -25.39 -15.90 15.68
C ASP A 101 -23.91 -15.54 15.45
N PHE A 102 -23.52 -15.31 14.18
CA PHE A 102 -22.17 -14.88 13.82
C PHE A 102 -21.94 -13.39 14.10
N THR A 103 -22.96 -12.55 13.88
CA THR A 103 -22.86 -11.10 14.05
C THR A 103 -22.78 -10.72 15.54
N ASP A 104 -23.45 -11.46 16.42
CA ASP A 104 -23.50 -11.20 17.87
C ASP A 104 -22.25 -11.72 18.61
N HIS A 105 -21.60 -12.78 18.11
CA HIS A 105 -20.39 -13.34 18.71
C HIS A 105 -19.09 -12.76 18.14
N ASN A 106 -19.16 -11.90 17.11
CA ASN A 106 -17.98 -11.34 16.47
C ASN A 106 -17.71 -9.89 16.92
N GLU A 107 -16.51 -9.69 17.46
CA GLU A 107 -16.01 -8.40 17.97
C GLU A 107 -16.00 -7.28 16.92
N ILE A 108 -15.95 -7.61 15.62
CA ILE A 108 -15.97 -6.62 14.53
C ILE A 108 -17.40 -6.23 14.12
N ALA A 109 -18.33 -7.19 14.14
CA ALA A 109 -19.68 -6.98 13.63
C ALA A 109 -20.60 -6.34 14.69
N MET A 110 -20.36 -6.60 15.97
CA MET A 110 -21.12 -6.05 17.12
C MET A 110 -22.64 -6.08 16.90
N GLY A 111 -23.19 -7.19 16.38
CA GLY A 111 -24.62 -7.35 16.10
C GLY A 111 -25.17 -6.56 14.90
N SER A 112 -24.33 -5.86 14.14
CA SER A 112 -24.74 -5.06 12.97
C SER A 112 -24.36 -5.68 11.63
N GLU A 113 -25.37 -5.96 10.80
CA GLU A 113 -25.18 -6.44 9.43
C GLU A 113 -24.39 -5.43 8.56
N ASN A 114 -24.63 -4.14 8.74
CA ASN A 114 -23.93 -3.08 7.99
C ASN A 114 -22.43 -3.07 8.28
N ARG A 115 -22.03 -3.23 9.55
CA ARG A 115 -20.61 -3.31 9.94
C ARG A 115 -19.93 -4.55 9.39
N CYS A 116 -20.62 -5.69 9.38
CA CYS A 116 -20.10 -6.92 8.78
C CYS A 116 -19.86 -6.77 7.27
N ARG A 117 -20.80 -6.15 6.54
CA ARG A 117 -20.65 -5.88 5.10
C ARG A 117 -19.52 -4.91 4.81
N GLU A 118 -19.34 -3.90 5.65
CA GLU A 118 -18.25 -2.92 5.56
C GLU A 118 -16.87 -3.55 5.85
N ALA A 119 -16.78 -4.42 6.86
CA ALA A 119 -15.58 -5.19 7.17
C ALA A 119 -15.23 -6.18 6.04
N GLN A 120 -16.22 -6.80 5.41
CA GLN A 120 -16.01 -7.69 4.27
C GLN A 120 -15.56 -6.91 3.02
N ALA A 121 -16.18 -5.76 2.76
CA ALA A 121 -15.77 -4.88 1.65
C ALA A 121 -14.33 -4.38 1.83
N SER A 122 -13.98 -3.91 3.03
CA SER A 122 -12.61 -3.46 3.34
C SER A 122 -11.59 -4.60 3.20
N CYS A 123 -11.93 -5.83 3.61
CA CYS A 123 -11.08 -7.01 3.38
C CYS A 123 -10.76 -7.19 1.89
N ALA A 124 -11.75 -7.10 0.99
CA ALA A 124 -11.54 -7.23 -0.45
C ALA A 124 -10.67 -6.08 -0.99
N PHE A 125 -10.93 -4.84 -0.58
CA PHE A 125 -10.12 -3.69 -1.00
C PHE A 125 -8.67 -3.75 -0.51
N PHE A 126 -8.41 -4.29 0.68
CA PHE A 126 -7.04 -4.53 1.15
C PHE A 126 -6.29 -5.53 0.27
N TRP A 127 -6.94 -6.61 -0.18
CA TRP A 127 -6.33 -7.55 -1.12
C TRP A 127 -6.02 -6.92 -2.47
N PHE A 128 -6.93 -6.11 -3.02
CA PHE A 128 -6.67 -5.38 -4.26
C PHE A 128 -5.52 -4.37 -4.11
N LEU A 129 -5.52 -3.61 -3.01
CA LEU A 129 -4.45 -2.66 -2.71
C LEU A 129 -3.09 -3.37 -2.55
N TRP A 130 -3.07 -4.53 -1.90
CA TRP A 130 -1.86 -5.34 -1.76
C TRP A 130 -1.30 -5.79 -3.12
N VAL A 131 -2.17 -6.30 -4.02
CA VAL A 131 -1.74 -6.68 -5.37
C VAL A 131 -1.19 -5.49 -6.15
N CYS A 132 -1.83 -4.31 -6.04
CA CYS A 132 -1.31 -3.09 -6.64
C CYS A 132 0.08 -2.73 -6.11
N TYR A 133 0.29 -2.78 -4.79
CA TYR A 133 1.59 -2.50 -4.19
C TYR A 133 2.67 -3.50 -4.59
N VAL A 134 2.33 -4.78 -4.73
CA VAL A 134 3.27 -5.79 -5.24
C VAL A 134 3.66 -5.48 -6.68
N ALA A 135 2.70 -5.11 -7.53
CA ALA A 135 2.96 -4.74 -8.91
C ALA A 135 3.82 -3.47 -9.01
N SER A 136 3.53 -2.44 -8.21
CA SER A 136 4.35 -1.22 -8.12
C SER A 136 5.76 -1.52 -7.62
N MET A 137 5.89 -2.41 -6.63
CA MET A 137 7.18 -2.81 -6.10
C MET A 137 8.06 -3.48 -7.16
N ILE A 138 7.48 -4.42 -7.92
CA ILE A 138 8.18 -5.05 -9.04
C ILE A 138 8.58 -4.00 -10.08
N GLY A 139 7.70 -3.06 -10.41
CA GLY A 139 7.99 -1.92 -11.30
C GLY A 139 9.19 -1.10 -10.81
N SER A 140 9.13 -0.63 -9.57
CA SER A 140 10.18 0.15 -8.91
C SER A 140 11.53 -0.59 -8.90
N VAL A 141 11.56 -1.90 -8.68
CA VAL A 141 12.79 -2.71 -8.73
C VAL A 141 13.35 -2.84 -10.15
N VAL A 142 12.49 -3.10 -11.14
CA VAL A 142 12.92 -3.25 -12.55
C VAL A 142 13.48 -1.92 -13.09
N VAL A 143 12.82 -0.81 -12.80
CA VAL A 143 13.28 0.53 -13.18
C VAL A 143 14.55 0.91 -12.40
N GLY A 144 14.59 0.64 -11.10
CA GLY A 144 15.76 0.89 -10.25
C GLY A 144 17.02 0.18 -10.72
N ARG A 145 16.91 -1.09 -11.14
CA ARG A 145 18.03 -1.89 -11.69
C ARG A 145 18.58 -1.33 -13.02
N SER A 146 17.74 -0.65 -13.79
CA SER A 146 18.15 0.00 -15.05
C SER A 146 19.02 1.24 -14.79
N SER A 147 18.81 1.90 -13.65
CA SER A 147 19.55 3.09 -13.20
C SER A 147 20.88 2.73 -12.49
N THR A 148 21.00 1.53 -11.92
CA THR A 148 22.22 1.05 -11.24
C THR A 148 23.31 0.55 -12.21
N ASN A 149 23.45 1.11 -13.40
CA ASN A 149 24.70 1.03 -14.15
C ASN A 149 25.78 1.83 -13.41
N LEU A 150 26.25 1.29 -12.28
CA LEU A 150 27.46 1.65 -11.55
C LEU A 150 28.71 1.29 -12.37
N ARG A 151 28.66 1.46 -13.70
CA ARG A 151 29.87 1.39 -14.50
C ARG A 151 30.67 2.62 -14.15
N SER A 152 31.58 2.48 -13.18
CA SER A 152 32.66 3.42 -12.92
C SER A 152 33.23 3.81 -14.27
N ARG A 153 32.86 4.99 -14.76
CA ARG A 153 33.45 5.54 -15.97
C ARG A 153 34.94 5.66 -15.64
N PRO A 154 35.83 4.92 -16.31
CA PRO A 154 37.25 5.03 -16.01
C PRO A 154 37.62 6.51 -16.17
N ALA A 155 38.26 7.09 -15.15
CA ALA A 155 38.73 8.46 -15.23
C ALA A 155 39.56 8.61 -16.53
N PRO A 156 39.32 9.65 -17.34
CA PRO A 156 40.07 9.83 -18.57
C PRO A 156 41.55 9.99 -18.22
N ARG A 157 42.37 9.00 -18.58
CA ARG A 157 43.83 9.08 -18.44
C ARG A 157 44.29 10.23 -19.32
N ARG A 158 44.65 11.35 -18.68
CA ARG A 158 45.31 12.47 -19.34
C ARG A 158 46.66 11.97 -19.89
N PRO A 159 46.97 12.19 -21.18
CA PRO A 159 48.30 11.87 -21.69
C PRO A 159 49.30 12.82 -21.02
N MET A 160 50.27 12.26 -20.29
CA MET A 160 51.46 13.01 -19.89
C MET A 160 52.27 13.29 -21.15
N SER A 161 52.34 14.55 -21.56
CA SER A 161 53.35 14.99 -22.51
C SER A 161 54.72 14.85 -21.85
N GLN A 162 55.54 13.92 -22.34
CA GLN A 162 56.98 13.93 -22.05
C GLN A 162 57.66 14.90 -23.01
N VAL A 163 58.45 15.76 -22.40
CA VAL A 163 59.33 16.80 -22.96
C VAL A 163 60.48 16.16 -23.71
#